data_AF-A0A2V7PR33-F1
#
_entry.id   AF-A0A2V7PR33-F1
#
_cell.length_a   1.000
_cell.length_b   1.000
_cell.length_c   1.000
_cell.angle_alpha   90.00
_cell.angle_beta   90.00
_cell.angle_gamma   90.00
#
_symmetry.space_group_name_H-M   'P 1'
#
loop_
_entity.id
_entity.type
_entity.pdbx_description
1 polymer ?
#
loop_
_entity_poly.entity_id
_entity_poly.type
_entity_poly.pdbx_seq_one_letter_code
_entity_poly.pdbx_strand_id
1 'polypeptide(L)'
;MELLLSMVVGLAALASVYSVLNNQSKEYLVHREIIDVTETLRGAATLLTSEIQHAKADRDLVAIAGDSLKLRSFQNARVLCARNTATPSPVRFGVWLPSGLFANGVNDSAYLFRPTKGDWIHAKVTQVWTSGLPPGTTPCTWTGGAATTRAVELAFHLAADTAGVRVGSAIRGWRMTTYGLTSSGGRWWLGRRIGNATVDLITGPLQATGLHFDYYDSNGVATAVPAQVVSIKVTLLAQSFKQVRGAGGTLANRTDSVSFFAHLRN
;
A
#
# COMPACT_ATOMS: atom_id res chain seq x y z
N MET A 1 62.42 -8.04 37.65
CA MET A 1 62.07 -8.33 36.23
C MET A 1 60.61 -8.71 36.03
N GLU A 2 59.92 -9.32 37.00
CA GLU A 2 58.50 -9.70 36.87
C GLU A 2 57.53 -8.56 36.52
N LEU A 3 57.68 -7.38 37.15
CA LEU A 3 56.77 -6.24 36.95
C LEU A 3 56.77 -5.69 35.51
N LEU A 4 57.91 -5.73 34.82
CA LEU A 4 58.01 -5.31 33.42
C LEU A 4 57.35 -6.32 32.49
N LEU A 5 57.51 -7.62 32.79
CA LEU A 5 56.93 -8.69 31.98
C LEU A 5 55.39 -8.69 32.09
N SER A 6 54.85 -8.51 33.30
CA SER A 6 53.40 -8.42 33.52
C SER A 6 52.78 -7.21 32.83
N MET A 7 53.50 -6.08 32.76
CA MET A 7 53.01 -4.87 32.09
C MET A 7 52.89 -5.06 30.58
N VAL A 8 53.90 -5.66 29.95
CA VAL A 8 53.91 -5.92 28.49
C VAL A 8 52.81 -6.90 28.10
N VAL A 9 52.65 -7.99 28.86
CA VAL A 9 51.59 -8.98 28.60
C VAL A 9 50.20 -8.35 28.81
N GLY A 10 50.02 -7.54 29.85
CA GLY A 10 48.77 -6.80 30.08
C GLY A 10 48.40 -5.86 28.93
N LEU A 11 49.37 -5.10 28.41
CA LEU A 11 49.16 -4.21 27.26
C LEU A 11 48.84 -4.97 25.97
N ALA A 12 49.54 -6.09 25.72
CA ALA A 12 49.26 -6.94 24.56
C ALA A 12 47.84 -7.55 24.61
N ALA A 13 47.43 -8.03 25.79
CA ALA A 13 46.08 -8.54 26.00
C ALA A 13 45.01 -7.44 25.78
N LEU A 14 45.20 -6.25 26.36
CA LEU A 14 44.28 -5.11 26.16
C LEU A 14 44.21 -4.67 24.69
N ALA A 15 45.34 -4.64 23.97
CA ALA A 15 45.37 -4.32 22.54
C ALA A 15 44.61 -5.36 21.70
N SER A 16 44.74 -6.65 22.04
CA SER A 16 44.01 -7.73 21.36
C SER A 16 42.49 -7.60 21.57
N VAL A 17 42.03 -7.38 22.80
CA VAL A 17 40.61 -7.19 23.12
C VAL A 17 40.05 -5.95 22.44
N TYR A 18 40.80 -4.84 22.44
CA TYR A 18 40.40 -3.61 21.77
C TYR A 18 40.23 -3.82 20.25
N SER A 19 41.14 -4.57 19.63
CA SER A 19 41.04 -4.90 18.19
C SER A 19 39.79 -5.73 17.87
N VAL A 20 39.46 -6.71 18.72
CA VAL A 20 38.25 -7.55 18.57
C VAL A 20 36.99 -6.70 18.71
N LEU A 21 36.90 -5.84 19.73
CA LEU A 21 35.75 -4.97 19.95
C LEU A 21 35.53 -4.00 18.78
N ASN A 22 36.59 -3.45 18.20
CA ASN A 22 36.49 -2.54 17.06
C ASN A 22 36.12 -3.25 15.74
N ASN A 23 36.46 -4.54 15.61
CA ASN A 23 36.02 -5.33 14.47
C ASN A 23 34.55 -5.72 14.62
N GLN A 24 34.14 -6.15 15.82
CA GLN A 24 32.75 -6.45 16.13
C GLN A 24 31.84 -5.22 15.90
N SER A 25 32.24 -4.03 16.38
CA SER A 25 31.44 -2.81 16.18
C SER A 25 31.18 -2.49 14.70
N LYS A 26 32.16 -2.72 13.83
CA LYS A 26 32.02 -2.51 12.38
C LYS A 26 31.11 -3.55 11.74
N GLU A 27 31.21 -4.81 12.12
CA GLU A 27 30.34 -5.88 11.64
C GLU A 27 28.88 -5.63 12.03
N TYR A 28 28.63 -5.20 13.27
CA TYR A 28 27.29 -4.85 13.72
C TYR A 28 26.67 -3.72 12.88
N LEU A 29 27.46 -2.71 12.50
CA LEU A 29 26.97 -1.64 11.61
C LEU A 29 26.60 -2.17 10.22
N VAL A 30 27.40 -3.08 9.65
CA VAL A 30 27.10 -3.68 8.35
C VAL A 30 25.84 -4.54 8.42
N HIS A 31 25.70 -5.38 9.45
CA HIS A 31 24.52 -6.22 9.63
C HIS A 31 23.25 -5.39 9.81
N ARG A 32 23.32 -4.29 10.57
CA ARG A 32 22.19 -3.37 10.74
C ARG A 32 21.70 -2.82 9.41
N GLU A 33 22.60 -2.34 8.55
CA GLU A 33 22.21 -1.78 7.26
C GLU A 33 21.70 -2.85 6.28
N ILE A 34 22.19 -4.10 6.34
CA ILE A 34 21.63 -5.21 5.55
C ILE A 34 20.19 -5.51 5.97
N ILE A 35 19.94 -5.54 7.28
CA ILE A 35 18.60 -5.77 7.83
C ILE A 35 17.65 -4.66 7.37
N ASP A 36 18.06 -3.39 7.46
CA ASP A 36 17.27 -2.22 7.03
C ASP A 36 16.85 -2.31 5.56
N VAL A 37 17.79 -2.64 4.67
CA VAL A 37 17.51 -2.83 3.24
C VAL A 37 16.54 -3.99 3.00
N THR A 38 16.73 -5.11 3.70
CA THR A 38 15.87 -6.30 3.56
C THR A 38 14.45 -6.02 4.06
N GLU A 39 14.31 -5.32 5.19
CA GLU A 39 13.01 -4.94 5.76
C GLU A 39 12.26 -3.99 4.83
N THR A 40 12.97 -3.01 4.26
CA THR A 40 12.45 -2.10 3.22
C THR A 40 11.91 -2.88 2.02
N LEU A 41 12.68 -3.83 1.48
CA LEU A 41 12.25 -4.64 0.33
C LEU A 41 11.06 -5.53 0.66
N ARG A 42 11.03 -6.16 1.84
CA ARG A 42 9.89 -7.00 2.27
C ARG A 42 8.63 -6.18 2.50
N GLY A 43 8.74 -5.00 3.11
CA GLY A 43 7.61 -4.10 3.30
C GLY A 43 7.04 -3.60 1.97
N ALA A 44 7.91 -3.20 1.03
CA ALA A 44 7.51 -2.81 -0.30
C ALA A 44 6.83 -3.95 -1.08
N ALA A 45 7.43 -5.15 -1.06
CA ALA A 45 6.93 -6.30 -1.79
C ALA A 45 5.56 -6.77 -1.27
N THR A 46 5.40 -6.84 0.06
CA THR A 46 4.12 -7.25 0.68
C THR A 46 3.01 -6.25 0.38
N LEU A 47 3.30 -4.94 0.48
CA LEU A 47 2.35 -3.90 0.12
C LEU A 47 1.91 -4.00 -1.34
N LEU A 48 2.86 -3.99 -2.28
CA LEU A 48 2.54 -4.01 -3.72
C LEU A 48 1.82 -5.30 -4.13
N THR A 49 2.22 -6.44 -3.57
CA THR A 49 1.53 -7.71 -3.79
C THR A 49 0.07 -7.63 -3.32
N SER A 50 -0.15 -7.11 -2.11
CA SER A 50 -1.50 -6.98 -1.56
C SER A 50 -2.39 -6.06 -2.41
N GLU A 51 -1.85 -4.97 -2.95
CA GLU A 51 -2.59 -4.04 -3.80
C GLU A 51 -2.94 -4.67 -5.16
N ILE A 52 -1.97 -5.33 -5.80
CA ILE A 52 -2.15 -5.96 -7.12
C ILE A 52 -3.17 -7.10 -7.04
N GLN A 53 -3.13 -7.93 -5.99
CA GLN A 53 -4.06 -9.05 -5.81
C GLN A 53 -5.52 -8.63 -5.63
N HIS A 54 -5.77 -7.39 -5.18
CA HIS A 54 -7.13 -6.87 -5.05
C HIS A 54 -7.66 -6.22 -6.33
N ALA A 55 -6.78 -5.97 -7.31
CA ALA A 55 -7.15 -5.33 -8.57
C ALA A 55 -7.56 -6.37 -9.62
N LYS A 56 -8.51 -5.98 -10.47
CA LYS A 56 -8.88 -6.67 -11.70
C LYS A 56 -8.46 -5.86 -12.94
N ALA A 57 -7.91 -6.53 -13.95
CA ALA A 57 -7.29 -5.89 -15.11
C ALA A 57 -8.24 -5.02 -15.95
N ASP A 58 -9.45 -5.50 -16.20
CA ASP A 58 -10.47 -4.84 -17.02
C ASP A 58 -11.07 -3.57 -16.38
N ARG A 59 -10.89 -3.39 -15.06
CA ARG A 59 -11.66 -2.42 -14.29
C ARG A 59 -10.87 -1.59 -13.29
N ASP A 60 -9.94 -2.21 -12.59
CA ASP A 60 -9.20 -1.58 -11.51
C ASP A 60 -7.80 -1.13 -11.96
N LEU A 61 -7.22 -1.76 -12.98
CA LEU A 61 -5.94 -1.35 -13.57
C LEU A 61 -6.16 -0.21 -14.59
N VAL A 62 -5.67 0.99 -14.28
CA VAL A 62 -5.99 2.21 -15.05
C VAL A 62 -4.88 2.59 -16.01
N ALA A 63 -3.62 2.53 -15.56
CA ALA A 63 -2.46 2.81 -16.39
C ALA A 63 -1.27 1.98 -15.92
N ILE A 64 -0.46 1.55 -16.89
CA ILE A 64 0.73 0.73 -16.69
C ILE A 64 1.93 1.43 -17.32
N ALA A 65 3.08 1.38 -16.65
CA ALA A 65 4.34 1.90 -17.12
C ALA A 65 5.49 1.17 -16.41
N GLY A 66 6.68 1.18 -17.00
CA GLY A 66 7.83 0.46 -16.44
C GLY A 66 8.27 0.94 -15.05
N ASP A 67 7.95 2.17 -14.65
CA ASP A 67 8.34 2.79 -13.38
C ASP A 67 7.15 3.23 -12.50
N SER A 68 5.92 3.04 -13.00
CA SER A 68 4.71 3.46 -12.30
C SER A 68 3.51 2.58 -12.61
N LEU A 69 2.66 2.42 -11.59
CA LEU A 69 1.48 1.57 -11.63
C LEU A 69 0.30 2.38 -11.09
N LYS A 70 -0.73 2.56 -11.92
CA LYS A 70 -1.97 3.24 -11.51
C LYS A 70 -3.12 2.24 -11.45
N LEU A 71 -3.65 2.02 -10.24
CA LEU A 71 -4.74 1.09 -10.00
C LEU A 71 -5.77 1.65 -9.01
N ARG A 72 -6.93 1.01 -8.92
CA ARG A 72 -7.91 1.23 -7.85
C ARG A 72 -7.52 0.37 -6.65
N SER A 73 -6.90 0.98 -5.65
CA SER A 73 -6.50 0.35 -4.40
C SER A 73 -7.67 0.14 -3.47
N PHE A 74 -7.76 -1.04 -2.86
CA PHE A 74 -8.78 -1.35 -1.86
C PHE A 74 -8.54 -0.52 -0.58
N GLN A 75 -9.58 0.12 -0.05
CA GLN A 75 -9.46 1.04 1.10
C GLN A 75 -10.21 0.56 2.35
N ASN A 76 -11.39 -0.05 2.17
CA ASN A 76 -12.21 -0.47 3.29
C ASN A 76 -13.27 -1.50 2.86
N ALA A 77 -13.68 -2.33 3.82
CA ALA A 77 -14.90 -3.14 3.73
C ALA A 77 -15.83 -2.74 4.89
N ARG A 78 -17.12 -2.61 4.59
CA ARG A 78 -18.15 -2.19 5.54
C ARG A 78 -19.48 -2.86 5.25
N VAL A 79 -20.45 -2.56 6.10
CA VAL A 79 -21.84 -2.99 5.93
C VAL A 79 -22.75 -1.77 5.83
N LEU A 80 -23.70 -1.83 4.89
CA LEU A 80 -24.74 -0.83 4.75
C LEU A 80 -25.68 -0.88 5.95
N CYS A 81 -25.92 0.28 6.51
CA CYS A 81 -26.50 0.43 7.83
C CYS A 81 -27.79 1.28 7.73
N ALA A 82 -27.83 2.22 6.80
CA ALA A 82 -29.02 2.99 6.47
C ALA A 82 -29.13 3.14 4.95
N ARG A 83 -30.35 3.34 4.44
CA ARG A 83 -30.59 3.73 3.05
C ARG A 83 -31.62 4.85 3.05
N ASN A 84 -31.29 5.97 2.41
CA ASN A 84 -32.26 7.02 2.12
C ASN A 84 -33.11 6.61 0.91
N THR A 85 -34.42 6.77 1.01
CA THR A 85 -35.38 6.57 -0.10
C THR A 85 -35.98 7.88 -0.59
N ALA A 86 -35.55 9.03 -0.05
CA ALA A 86 -36.05 10.34 -0.45
C ALA A 86 -35.72 10.62 -1.92
N THR A 87 -36.72 11.12 -2.63
CA THR A 87 -36.64 11.61 -4.01
C THR A 87 -36.63 13.14 -3.94
N PRO A 88 -35.76 13.86 -4.69
CA PRO A 88 -34.89 13.38 -5.76
C PRO A 88 -33.54 12.81 -5.30
N SER A 89 -32.99 11.91 -6.13
CA SER A 89 -31.62 11.37 -6.09
C SER A 89 -30.61 12.50 -5.87
N PRO A 90 -29.59 12.34 -5.00
CA PRO A 90 -28.77 11.13 -4.85
C PRO A 90 -29.18 10.13 -3.76
N VAL A 91 -28.99 8.83 -4.03
CA VAL A 91 -29.21 7.77 -3.04
C VAL A 91 -28.07 7.79 -2.01
N ARG A 92 -28.45 7.98 -0.74
CA ARG A 92 -27.51 8.05 0.37
C ARG A 92 -27.55 6.77 1.18
N PHE A 93 -26.38 6.29 1.60
CA PHE A 93 -26.25 5.12 2.45
C PHE A 93 -25.51 5.46 3.73
N GLY A 94 -26.09 5.08 4.87
CA GLY A 94 -25.34 5.00 6.12
C GLY A 94 -24.41 3.79 6.06
N VAL A 95 -23.20 3.94 6.58
CA VAL A 95 -22.24 2.84 6.68
C VAL A 95 -21.75 2.68 8.10
N TRP A 96 -21.66 1.43 8.54
CA TRP A 96 -21.06 1.10 9.83
C TRP A 96 -19.56 0.77 9.65
N LEU A 97 -18.70 1.22 10.57
CA LEU A 97 -17.24 1.15 10.39
C LEU A 97 -16.60 0.01 11.19
N PRO A 98 -16.10 -1.03 10.51
CA PRO A 98 -15.05 -1.87 11.09
C PRO A 98 -13.63 -1.42 10.71
N SER A 99 -13.41 -0.72 9.57
CA SER A 99 -12.06 -0.31 9.12
C SER A 99 -12.05 0.79 8.03
N GLY A 100 -10.89 1.44 7.84
CA GLY A 100 -10.56 2.40 6.76
C GLY A 100 -11.42 3.68 6.70
N LEU A 101 -11.24 4.53 5.67
CA LEU A 101 -12.04 5.76 5.45
C LEU A 101 -12.31 6.00 3.95
N PHE A 102 -13.53 6.45 3.62
CA PHE A 102 -13.80 7.10 2.34
C PHE A 102 -13.37 8.57 2.44
N ALA A 103 -12.86 9.13 1.35
CA ALA A 103 -12.72 10.58 1.20
C ALA A 103 -13.74 11.07 0.20
N ASN A 104 -14.14 12.33 0.35
CA ASN A 104 -15.00 13.00 -0.62
C ASN A 104 -14.17 13.42 -1.84
N GLY A 105 -13.73 12.46 -2.65
CA GLY A 105 -12.83 12.69 -3.76
C GLY A 105 -13.33 12.08 -5.06
N VAL A 106 -13.01 12.74 -6.19
CA VAL A 106 -13.31 12.27 -7.56
C VAL A 106 -12.75 10.86 -7.85
N ASN A 107 -11.77 10.43 -7.06
CA ASN A 107 -11.02 9.19 -7.21
C ASN A 107 -11.58 8.02 -6.39
N ASP A 108 -12.59 8.27 -5.55
CA ASP A 108 -13.16 7.25 -4.67
C ASP A 108 -14.37 6.59 -5.33
N SER A 109 -14.42 5.27 -5.21
CA SER A 109 -15.48 4.42 -5.73
C SER A 109 -15.84 3.37 -4.69
N ALA A 110 -17.07 2.89 -4.76
CA ALA A 110 -17.52 1.80 -3.92
C ALA A 110 -18.15 0.71 -4.76
N TYR A 111 -18.11 -0.52 -4.24
CA TYR A 111 -18.90 -1.62 -4.77
C TYR A 111 -19.86 -2.08 -3.70
N LEU A 112 -21.10 -2.25 -4.11
CA LEU A 112 -22.19 -2.65 -3.23
C LEU A 112 -22.66 -4.02 -3.67
N PHE A 113 -22.76 -4.93 -2.72
CA PHE A 113 -23.34 -6.23 -2.97
C PHE A 113 -24.86 -6.13 -3.03
N ARG A 114 -25.49 -6.74 -4.04
CA ARG A 114 -26.94 -6.82 -4.15
C ARG A 114 -27.36 -8.24 -3.78
N PRO A 115 -27.76 -8.51 -2.52
CA PRO A 115 -28.07 -9.87 -2.08
C PRO A 115 -29.20 -10.53 -2.87
N THR A 116 -30.13 -9.75 -3.42
CA THR A 116 -31.23 -10.27 -4.24
C THR A 116 -30.80 -10.71 -5.65
N LYS A 117 -29.68 -10.20 -6.16
CA LYS A 117 -29.15 -10.52 -7.50
C LYS A 117 -27.86 -11.35 -7.45
N GLY A 118 -27.19 -11.40 -6.30
CA GLY A 118 -25.94 -12.13 -6.12
C GLY A 118 -24.73 -11.46 -6.76
N ASP A 119 -24.80 -10.16 -7.06
CA ASP A 119 -23.75 -9.44 -7.80
C ASP A 119 -23.24 -8.18 -7.07
N TRP A 120 -22.14 -7.63 -7.59
CA TRP A 120 -21.54 -6.40 -7.10
C TRP A 120 -21.77 -5.26 -8.10
N ILE A 121 -22.36 -4.16 -7.63
CA ILE A 121 -22.58 -2.97 -8.44
C ILE A 121 -21.57 -1.87 -8.12
N HIS A 122 -21.05 -1.23 -9.16
CA HIS A 122 -20.20 -0.05 -9.04
C HIS A 122 -21.01 1.19 -8.65
N ALA A 123 -20.43 2.01 -7.79
CA ALA A 123 -20.89 3.38 -7.57
C ALA A 123 -19.71 4.32 -7.37
N LYS A 124 -19.88 5.57 -7.78
CA LYS A 124 -18.95 6.64 -7.45
C LYS A 124 -19.30 7.21 -6.07
N VAL A 125 -18.29 7.47 -5.25
CA VAL A 125 -18.49 8.19 -4.00
C VAL A 125 -18.58 9.68 -4.32
N THR A 126 -19.70 10.33 -3.96
CA THR A 126 -19.94 11.76 -4.23
C THR A 126 -19.90 12.63 -2.99
N GLN A 127 -20.16 12.06 -1.82
CA GLN A 127 -20.11 12.76 -0.56
C GLN A 127 -19.83 11.79 0.58
N VAL A 128 -19.11 12.26 1.60
CA VAL A 128 -18.86 11.50 2.83
C VAL A 128 -19.20 12.40 4.01
N TRP A 129 -20.05 11.92 4.91
CA TRP A 129 -20.32 12.57 6.18
C TRP A 129 -19.50 11.91 7.28
N THR A 130 -18.69 12.71 7.95
CA THR A 130 -17.80 12.27 9.03
C THR A 130 -18.42 12.39 10.41
N SER A 131 -19.49 13.19 10.53
CA SER A 131 -20.26 13.43 11.76
C SER A 131 -21.75 13.48 11.43
N GLY A 132 -22.47 12.48 11.91
CA GLY A 132 -23.92 12.38 11.72
C GLY A 132 -24.33 11.79 10.39
N LEU A 133 -25.60 11.43 10.33
CA LEU A 133 -26.26 10.91 9.15
C LEU A 133 -26.93 12.05 8.36
N PRO A 134 -26.91 12.03 7.02
CA PRO A 134 -27.59 13.05 6.24
C PRO A 134 -29.11 13.05 6.49
N PRO A 135 -29.80 14.18 6.29
CA PRO A 135 -31.24 14.26 6.43
C PRO A 135 -31.96 13.17 5.63
N GLY A 136 -32.95 12.51 6.24
CA GLY A 136 -33.71 11.42 5.63
C GLY A 136 -33.03 10.05 5.68
N THR A 137 -31.88 9.91 6.37
CA THR A 137 -31.32 8.58 6.68
C THR A 137 -31.57 8.19 8.13
N THR A 138 -32.21 7.04 8.33
CA THR A 138 -32.45 6.48 9.66
C THR A 138 -31.29 5.57 10.06
N PRO A 139 -30.61 5.80 11.19
CA PRO A 139 -29.56 4.90 11.66
C PRO A 139 -30.12 3.51 11.94
N CYS A 140 -29.37 2.47 11.56
CA CYS A 140 -29.63 1.13 12.09
C CYS A 140 -29.26 1.06 13.57
N THR A 141 -30.19 0.60 14.38
CA THR A 141 -29.94 0.15 15.74
C THR A 141 -29.86 -1.37 15.74
N TRP A 142 -28.69 -1.89 16.07
CA TRP A 142 -28.43 -3.31 16.27
C TRP A 142 -28.13 -3.44 17.75
N THR A 143 -28.64 -4.46 18.42
CA THR A 143 -28.43 -4.65 19.85
C THR A 143 -26.92 -4.75 20.14
N GLY A 144 -26.39 -3.81 20.95
CA GLY A 144 -24.96 -3.70 21.26
C GLY A 144 -24.10 -2.95 20.24
N GLY A 145 -24.67 -2.46 19.13
CA GLY A 145 -23.95 -1.70 18.10
C GLY A 145 -23.88 -0.20 18.42
N ALA A 146 -22.70 0.39 18.26
CA ALA A 146 -22.54 1.85 18.33
C ALA A 146 -23.38 2.54 17.23
N ALA A 147 -24.03 3.66 17.58
CA ALA A 147 -24.78 4.47 16.62
C ALA A 147 -23.89 4.89 15.44
N THR A 148 -24.42 4.79 14.22
CA THR A 148 -23.65 5.09 13.02
C THR A 148 -23.46 6.59 12.89
N THR A 149 -22.21 7.04 12.99
CA THR A 149 -21.83 8.46 12.92
C THR A 149 -21.38 8.90 11.53
N ARG A 150 -21.40 7.99 10.54
CA ARG A 150 -20.93 8.27 9.19
C ARG A 150 -21.85 7.73 8.10
N ALA A 151 -21.86 8.44 6.99
CA ALA A 151 -22.59 8.07 5.80
C ALA A 151 -21.77 8.36 4.55
N VAL A 152 -22.15 7.69 3.47
CA VAL A 152 -21.59 7.90 2.13
C VAL A 152 -22.73 8.10 1.14
N GLU A 153 -22.57 9.10 0.28
CA GLU A 153 -23.42 9.28 -0.87
C GLU A 153 -22.80 8.61 -2.08
N LEU A 154 -23.63 7.90 -2.80
CA LEU A 154 -23.21 7.09 -3.93
C LEU A 154 -24.00 7.49 -5.17
N ALA A 155 -23.27 7.90 -6.19
CA ALA A 155 -23.82 8.07 -7.52
C ALA A 155 -23.67 6.77 -8.30
N PHE A 156 -24.81 6.27 -8.78
CA PHE A 156 -24.89 5.14 -9.69
C PHE A 156 -25.08 5.66 -11.11
N HIS A 157 -24.77 4.83 -12.10
CA HIS A 157 -24.97 5.20 -13.49
C HIS A 157 -26.47 5.27 -13.81
N LEU A 158 -27.26 4.34 -13.28
CA LEU A 158 -28.72 4.28 -13.43
C LEU A 158 -29.40 4.23 -12.06
N ALA A 159 -30.56 4.88 -11.88
CA ALA A 159 -31.31 4.80 -10.63
C ALA A 159 -31.70 3.35 -10.25
N ALA A 160 -31.98 2.53 -11.28
CA ALA A 160 -32.30 1.09 -11.14
C ALA A 160 -31.13 0.25 -10.60
N ASP A 161 -29.90 0.77 -10.60
CA ASP A 161 -28.73 0.07 -10.06
C ASP A 161 -28.84 -0.18 -8.55
N THR A 162 -29.63 0.65 -7.86
CA THR A 162 -29.91 0.50 -6.43
C THR A 162 -31.00 -0.55 -6.13
N ALA A 163 -31.65 -1.09 -7.17
CA ALA A 163 -32.63 -2.17 -6.99
C ALA A 163 -31.93 -3.42 -6.45
N GLY A 164 -32.44 -3.93 -5.33
CA GLY A 164 -31.89 -5.14 -4.71
C GLY A 164 -30.80 -4.91 -3.66
N VAL A 165 -30.35 -3.67 -3.46
CA VAL A 165 -29.50 -3.27 -2.33
C VAL A 165 -30.35 -3.20 -1.05
N ARG A 166 -29.93 -3.91 -0.01
CA ARG A 166 -30.62 -3.95 1.30
C ARG A 166 -29.72 -3.45 2.42
N VAL A 167 -30.31 -2.99 3.52
CA VAL A 167 -29.56 -2.82 4.79
C VAL A 167 -28.95 -4.17 5.16
N GLY A 168 -27.71 -4.18 5.61
CA GLY A 168 -26.90 -5.39 5.81
C GLY A 168 -26.05 -5.80 4.60
N SER A 169 -26.23 -5.17 3.43
CA SER A 169 -25.39 -5.49 2.27
C SER A 169 -23.94 -5.08 2.49
N ALA A 170 -23.01 -5.87 1.98
CA ALA A 170 -21.59 -5.52 2.02
C ALA A 170 -21.30 -4.35 1.06
N ILE A 171 -20.47 -3.42 1.52
CA ILE A 171 -19.88 -2.37 0.71
C ILE A 171 -18.37 -2.44 0.81
N ARG A 172 -17.68 -2.26 -0.30
CA ARG A 172 -16.23 -2.19 -0.36
C ARG A 172 -15.83 -0.87 -1.01
N GLY A 173 -14.78 -0.23 -0.51
CA GLY A 173 -14.29 1.06 -0.99
C GLY A 173 -12.97 0.92 -1.71
N TRP A 174 -12.83 1.66 -2.80
CA TRP A 174 -11.62 1.73 -3.61
C TRP A 174 -11.27 3.17 -3.94
N ARG A 175 -9.98 3.41 -4.14
CA ARG A 175 -9.43 4.72 -4.44
C ARG A 175 -8.38 4.61 -5.53
N MET A 176 -8.40 5.53 -6.49
CA MET A 176 -7.34 5.57 -7.49
C MET A 176 -6.01 5.99 -6.85
N THR A 177 -5.05 5.09 -6.95
CA THR A 177 -3.71 5.24 -6.40
C THR A 177 -2.68 5.01 -7.50
N THR A 178 -1.67 5.85 -7.52
CA THR A 178 -0.48 5.68 -8.36
C THR A 178 0.69 5.34 -7.47
N TYR A 179 1.32 4.20 -7.72
CA TYR A 179 2.62 3.85 -7.15
C TYR A 179 3.70 4.18 -8.17
N GLY A 180 4.84 4.67 -7.71
CA GLY A 180 5.96 4.97 -8.58
C GLY A 180 7.17 5.43 -7.79
N LEU A 181 8.30 5.57 -8.47
CA LEU A 181 9.51 6.06 -7.85
C LEU A 181 9.45 7.58 -7.67
N THR A 182 9.75 8.08 -6.47
CA THR A 182 9.75 9.52 -6.17
C THR A 182 11.04 9.94 -5.48
N SER A 183 11.57 11.11 -5.82
CA SER A 183 12.75 11.67 -5.19
C SER A 183 12.36 12.65 -4.08
N SER A 184 12.97 12.51 -2.90
CA SER A 184 12.84 13.45 -1.78
C SER A 184 14.10 13.42 -0.93
N GLY A 185 14.63 14.59 -0.58
CA GLY A 185 15.85 14.71 0.22
C GLY A 185 17.10 14.09 -0.44
N GLY A 186 17.17 14.12 -1.78
CA GLY A 186 18.27 13.51 -2.54
C GLY A 186 18.26 11.98 -2.57
N ARG A 187 17.15 11.35 -2.13
CA ARG A 187 16.96 9.90 -2.11
C ARG A 187 15.70 9.51 -2.84
N TRP A 188 15.67 8.28 -3.33
CA TRP A 188 14.52 7.73 -4.02
C TRP A 188 13.69 6.87 -3.08
N TRP A 189 12.38 6.89 -3.27
CA TRP A 189 11.41 6.23 -2.42
C TRP A 189 10.32 5.62 -3.28
N LEU A 190 9.70 4.53 -2.82
CA LEU A 190 8.41 4.11 -3.31
C LEU A 190 7.37 5.16 -2.87
N GLY A 191 6.90 5.93 -3.82
CA GLY A 191 5.88 6.94 -3.64
C GLY A 191 4.49 6.35 -3.87
N ARG A 192 3.51 6.87 -3.12
CA ARG A 192 2.09 6.63 -3.34
C ARG A 192 1.38 7.96 -3.53
N ARG A 193 0.67 8.10 -4.64
CA ARG A 193 -0.14 9.29 -4.92
C ARG A 193 -1.60 8.90 -5.05
N ILE A 194 -2.45 9.56 -4.26
CA ILE A 194 -3.90 9.43 -4.35
C ILE A 194 -4.42 10.50 -5.30
N GLY A 195 -4.98 10.09 -6.44
CA GLY A 195 -5.45 11.05 -7.44
C GLY A 195 -4.37 12.04 -7.88
N ASN A 196 -4.63 13.34 -7.65
CA ASN A 196 -3.72 14.45 -7.93
C ASN A 196 -3.11 15.08 -6.66
N ALA A 197 -3.20 14.38 -5.53
CA ALA A 197 -2.63 14.86 -4.27
C ALA A 197 -1.09 14.81 -4.27
N THR A 198 -0.49 15.31 -3.19
CA THR A 198 0.93 15.16 -2.90
C THR A 198 1.30 13.67 -2.80
N VAL A 199 2.54 13.34 -3.17
CA VAL A 199 3.06 11.97 -3.08
C VAL A 199 3.43 11.67 -1.62
N ASP A 200 2.83 10.62 -1.05
CA ASP A 200 3.26 10.04 0.22
C ASP A 200 4.51 9.18 0.00
N LEU A 201 5.52 9.34 0.84
CA LEU A 201 6.68 8.45 0.86
C LEU A 201 6.31 7.20 1.67
N ILE A 202 6.32 6.03 1.04
CA ILE A 202 5.90 4.78 1.69
C ILE A 202 7.09 4.02 2.26
N THR A 203 8.09 3.76 1.43
CA THR A 203 9.26 2.96 1.83
C THR A 203 10.45 3.25 0.93
N GLY A 204 11.65 3.07 1.47
CA GLY A 204 12.92 3.42 0.86
C GLY A 204 14.00 3.55 1.94
N PRO A 205 15.24 3.87 1.57
CA PRO A 205 15.64 4.38 0.25
C PRO A 205 15.73 3.32 -0.84
N LEU A 206 15.25 3.66 -2.03
CA LEU A 206 15.47 2.92 -3.27
C LEU A 206 16.62 3.53 -4.07
N GLN A 207 17.11 2.80 -5.07
CA GLN A 207 17.97 3.35 -6.10
C GLN A 207 17.18 4.20 -7.10
N ALA A 208 17.87 5.02 -7.91
CA ALA A 208 17.25 5.86 -8.94
C ALA A 208 16.50 5.07 -10.02
N THR A 209 16.88 3.82 -10.24
CA THR A 209 16.22 2.85 -11.12
C THR A 209 15.65 1.68 -10.30
N GLY A 210 15.39 1.92 -9.02
CA GLY A 210 15.10 0.89 -8.03
C GLY A 210 13.67 0.38 -7.99
N LEU A 211 12.86 0.72 -8.99
CA LEU A 211 11.50 0.22 -9.14
C LEU A 211 11.25 -0.08 -10.62
N HIS A 212 10.85 -1.31 -10.93
CA HIS A 212 10.47 -1.72 -12.26
C HIS A 212 9.23 -2.61 -12.26
N PHE A 213 8.36 -2.42 -13.24
CA PHE A 213 7.17 -3.24 -13.47
C PHE A 213 7.20 -3.86 -14.87
N ASP A 214 7.15 -5.18 -14.94
CA ASP A 214 6.90 -5.93 -16.17
C ASP A 214 5.49 -6.53 -16.13
N TYR A 215 4.74 -6.40 -17.22
CA TYR A 215 3.33 -6.79 -17.30
C TYR A 215 3.15 -7.95 -18.25
N TYR A 216 2.45 -9.00 -17.83
CA TYR A 216 2.26 -10.22 -18.62
C TYR A 216 0.78 -10.55 -18.79
N ASP A 217 0.43 -11.03 -19.97
CA ASP A 217 -0.90 -11.54 -20.30
C ASP A 217 -1.14 -12.98 -19.79
N SER A 218 -2.28 -13.56 -20.15
CA SER A 218 -2.65 -14.94 -19.79
C SER A 218 -1.72 -16.01 -20.37
N ASN A 219 -0.98 -15.69 -21.43
CA ASN A 219 -0.02 -16.58 -22.08
C ASN A 219 1.41 -16.39 -21.55
N GLY A 220 1.61 -15.46 -20.60
CA GLY A 220 2.93 -15.10 -20.10
C GLY A 220 3.73 -14.20 -21.04
N VAL A 221 3.09 -13.55 -22.00
CA VAL A 221 3.72 -12.62 -22.95
C VAL A 221 3.64 -11.20 -22.41
N ALA A 222 4.72 -10.42 -22.60
CA ALA A 222 4.74 -9.02 -22.19
C ALA A 222 3.66 -8.21 -22.91
N THR A 223 2.88 -7.42 -22.18
CA THR A 223 1.79 -6.61 -22.75
C THR A 223 1.86 -5.15 -22.30
N ALA A 224 1.51 -4.25 -23.22
CA ALA A 224 1.31 -2.83 -22.96
C ALA A 224 -0.19 -2.48 -22.79
N VAL A 225 -1.08 -3.48 -22.81
CA VAL A 225 -2.53 -3.29 -22.73
C VAL A 225 -3.03 -3.61 -21.31
N PRO A 226 -3.46 -2.61 -20.51
CA PRO A 226 -3.90 -2.82 -19.13
C PRO A 226 -4.96 -3.91 -18.97
N ALA A 227 -5.94 -3.97 -19.88
CA ALA A 227 -7.05 -4.93 -19.81
C ALA A 227 -6.62 -6.40 -20.03
N GLN A 228 -5.43 -6.65 -20.57
CA GLN A 228 -4.91 -7.99 -20.84
C GLN A 228 -3.97 -8.50 -19.74
N VAL A 229 -3.58 -7.65 -18.79
CA VAL A 229 -2.62 -8.02 -17.74
C VAL A 229 -3.23 -9.07 -16.82
N VAL A 230 -2.51 -10.16 -16.59
CA VAL A 230 -2.89 -11.21 -15.62
C VAL A 230 -1.87 -11.29 -14.48
N SER A 231 -0.60 -10.98 -14.76
CA SER A 231 0.44 -10.92 -13.74
C SER A 231 1.39 -9.76 -13.97
N ILE A 232 1.97 -9.29 -12.87
CA ILE A 232 2.94 -8.20 -12.86
C ILE A 232 4.17 -8.70 -12.12
N LYS A 233 5.32 -8.66 -12.78
CA LYS A 233 6.61 -8.84 -12.10
C LYS A 233 7.07 -7.47 -11.61
N VAL A 234 7.31 -7.37 -10.32
CA VAL A 234 7.85 -6.16 -9.70
C VAL A 234 9.29 -6.43 -9.34
N THR A 235 10.20 -5.55 -9.73
CA THR A 235 11.60 -5.58 -9.33
C THR A 235 11.91 -4.32 -8.52
N LEU A 236 12.45 -4.53 -7.32
CA LEU A 236 12.82 -3.47 -6.40
C LEU A 236 14.32 -3.54 -6.14
N LEU A 237 15.00 -2.41 -6.17
CA LEU A 237 16.40 -2.26 -5.77
C LEU A 237 16.49 -1.21 -4.68
N ALA A 238 16.78 -1.67 -3.46
CA ALA A 238 16.91 -0.81 -2.29
C ALA A 238 18.38 -0.48 -2.03
N GLN A 239 18.60 0.59 -1.27
CA GLN A 239 19.91 0.96 -0.77
C GLN A 239 19.84 1.39 0.69
N SER A 240 20.90 1.13 1.45
CA SER A 240 20.95 1.45 2.87
C SER A 240 20.87 2.95 3.11
N PHE A 241 20.33 3.33 4.26
CA PHE A 241 20.27 4.73 4.64
C PHE A 241 21.68 5.27 4.89
N LYS A 242 22.56 4.50 5.53
CA LYS A 242 23.94 4.91 5.80
C LYS A 242 24.93 4.17 4.91
N GLN A 243 25.99 4.87 4.56
CA GLN A 243 27.17 4.24 3.99
C GLN A 243 27.89 3.46 5.08
N VAL A 244 28.29 2.23 4.75
CA VAL A 244 29.11 1.39 5.62
C VAL A 244 30.41 1.06 4.93
N ARG A 245 31.44 0.79 5.74
CA ARG A 245 32.75 0.45 5.22
C ARG A 245 32.73 -0.99 4.72
N GLY A 246 32.99 -1.19 3.43
CA GLY A 246 33.06 -2.49 2.78
C GLY A 246 34.40 -3.20 2.98
N ALA A 247 34.46 -4.45 2.49
CA ALA A 247 35.73 -5.15 2.31
C ALA A 247 36.59 -4.35 1.32
N GLY A 248 37.72 -3.81 1.77
CA GLY A 248 38.55 -2.87 0.99
C GLY A 248 38.57 -1.42 1.52
N GLY A 249 37.78 -1.09 2.56
CA GLY A 249 37.90 0.19 3.27
C GLY A 249 37.09 1.35 2.70
N THR A 250 36.45 1.18 1.53
CA THR A 250 35.57 2.17 0.90
C THR A 250 34.23 2.27 1.62
N LEU A 251 33.74 3.50 1.82
CA LEU A 251 32.38 3.78 2.30
C LEU A 251 31.41 3.72 1.13
N ALA A 252 30.42 2.82 1.20
CA ALA A 252 29.40 2.68 0.17
C ALA A 252 28.05 2.31 0.80
N ASN A 253 26.95 2.62 0.11
CA ASN A 253 25.64 2.11 0.50
C ASN A 253 25.59 0.60 0.24
N ARG A 254 24.95 -0.15 1.13
CA ARG A 254 24.56 -1.52 0.84
C ARG A 254 23.36 -1.51 -0.07
N THR A 255 23.33 -2.43 -1.01
CA THR A 255 22.26 -2.53 -1.99
C THR A 255 21.78 -3.96 -2.01
N ASP A 256 20.49 -4.14 -2.18
CA ASP A 256 19.88 -5.44 -2.39
C ASP A 256 18.70 -5.30 -3.33
N SER A 257 18.25 -6.41 -3.89
CA SER A 257 17.13 -6.43 -4.83
C SER A 257 16.20 -7.60 -4.58
N VAL A 258 14.91 -7.36 -4.76
CA VAL A 258 13.91 -8.44 -4.79
C VAL A 258 13.06 -8.32 -6.05
N SER A 259 12.82 -9.46 -6.69
CA SER A 259 11.82 -9.58 -7.74
C SER A 259 10.74 -10.56 -7.31
N PHE A 260 9.48 -10.21 -7.53
CA PHE A 260 8.35 -11.08 -7.24
C PHE A 260 7.25 -10.93 -8.29
N PHE A 261 6.43 -11.98 -8.43
CA PHE A 261 5.23 -11.95 -9.25
C PHE A 261 4.02 -11.69 -8.37
N ALA A 262 3.15 -10.78 -8.81
CA ALA A 262 1.83 -10.57 -8.24
C ALA A 262 0.78 -10.80 -9.33
N HIS A 263 -0.23 -11.60 -9.00
CA HIS A 263 -1.33 -11.92 -9.91
C HIS A 263 -2.51 -11.02 -9.60
N LEU A 264 -3.18 -10.53 -10.65
CA LEU A 264 -4.45 -9.83 -10.50
C LEU A 264 -5.56 -10.82 -10.12
N ARG A 265 -6.64 -10.30 -9.56
CA ARG A 265 -7.86 -11.08 -9.33
C ARG A 265 -8.51 -11.46 -10.66
N ASN A 266 -8.91 -12.72 -10.79
CA ASN A 266 -9.72 -13.23 -11.90
C ASN A 266 -11.09 -12.56 -11.99
#